data_AF-A0A1Q3N642-F1
#
_entry.id   AF-A0A1Q3N642-F1
#
_cell.length_a   1.000
_cell.length_b   1.000
_cell.length_c   1.000
_cell.angle_alpha   90.00
_cell.angle_beta   90.00
_cell.angle_gamma   90.00
#
_symmetry.space_group_name_H-M   'P 1'
#
loop_
_entity.id
_entity.type
_entity.pdbx_description
1 polymer ?
#
loop_
_entity_poly.entity_id
_entity_poly.type
_entity_poly.pdbx_seq_one_letter_code
_entity_poly.pdbx_strand_id
1 'polypeptide(L)'
;MMALKDVAVSSGSACTSATLEPSYVLRALGLSDELAHSSIRFSFGKYTTEADIDHVLTITKAAVEKLRELSPLWDMYKEGIDLSTVEWAEH
;
A
#
# COMPACT_ATOMS: atom_id res chain seq x y z
N MET A 1 2.40 -3.55 -5.69
CA MET A 1 3.52 -3.03 -6.52
C MET A 1 3.25 -3.08 -8.03
N MET A 2 2.72 -4.18 -8.58
CA MET A 2 2.53 -4.34 -10.04
C MET A 2 1.66 -3.25 -10.74
N ALA A 3 0.87 -2.50 -9.97
CA ALA A 3 0.01 -1.43 -10.49
C ALA A 3 0.71 -0.05 -10.60
N LEU A 4 1.87 0.15 -9.94
CA LEU A 4 2.68 1.37 -10.03
C LEU A 4 3.80 1.16 -11.06
N LYS A 5 3.43 0.84 -12.30
CA LYS A 5 4.41 0.79 -13.39
C LYS A 5 5.01 2.19 -13.56
N ASP A 6 6.32 2.25 -13.73
CA ASP A 6 7.10 3.48 -13.95
C ASP A 6 7.41 4.35 -12.71
N VAL A 7 7.08 3.89 -11.50
CA VAL A 7 7.47 4.56 -10.24
C VAL A 7 8.30 3.63 -9.36
N ALA A 8 9.53 4.06 -9.01
CA ALA A 8 10.37 3.34 -8.06
C ALA A 8 9.90 3.61 -6.61
N VAL A 9 9.30 2.61 -5.97
CA VAL A 9 8.77 2.69 -4.60
C VAL A 9 9.21 1.49 -3.76
N SER A 10 9.02 1.58 -2.44
CA SER A 10 9.24 0.47 -1.52
C SER A 10 7.98 0.18 -0.70
N SER A 11 7.66 -1.09 -0.47
CA SER A 11 6.55 -1.55 0.38
C SER A 11 7.02 -2.19 1.70
N GLY A 12 8.32 -2.10 2.01
CA GLY A 12 8.93 -2.71 3.19
C GLY A 12 9.75 -1.72 4.03
N SER A 13 10.38 -2.22 5.09
CA SER A 13 11.33 -1.47 5.92
C SER A 13 12.65 -1.26 5.17
N ALA A 14 12.64 -0.31 4.23
CA ALA A 14 13.78 0.26 3.53
C ALA A 14 14.63 -0.65 2.61
N CYS A 15 14.75 -1.96 2.83
CA CYS A 15 15.53 -2.91 2.03
C CYS A 15 15.14 -4.35 2.42
N THR A 16 14.17 -4.97 1.77
CA THR A 16 13.91 -6.43 1.94
C THR A 16 14.32 -7.16 0.66
N SER A 17 15.35 -8.00 0.77
CA SER A 17 16.00 -8.67 -0.36
C SER A 17 15.38 -10.02 -0.76
N ALA A 18 14.33 -10.52 -0.08
CA ALA A 18 13.66 -11.76 -0.51
C ALA A 18 12.35 -12.08 0.24
N THR A 19 12.14 -11.56 1.44
CA THR A 19 11.02 -11.98 2.30
C THR A 19 9.83 -11.05 2.21
N LEU A 20 8.65 -11.63 1.99
CA LEU A 20 7.35 -10.95 1.90
C LEU A 20 6.82 -10.55 3.30
N GLU A 21 7.70 -10.18 4.24
CA GLU A 21 7.28 -9.84 5.61
C GLU A 21 6.88 -8.38 5.74
N PRO A 22 5.88 -8.06 6.60
CA PRO A 22 5.45 -6.70 6.84
C PRO A 22 6.54 -5.90 7.58
N SER A 23 6.59 -4.60 7.31
CA SER A 23 7.59 -3.70 7.90
C SER A 23 7.60 -3.80 9.42
N TYR A 24 8.74 -4.20 10.00
CA TYR A 24 8.92 -4.27 11.45
C TYR A 24 8.76 -2.90 12.12
N VAL A 25 9.05 -1.82 11.40
CA VAL A 25 8.84 -0.43 11.89
C VAL A 25 7.35 -0.15 12.02
N LEU A 26 6.54 -0.53 11.03
CA LEU A 26 5.09 -0.30 11.08
C LEU A 26 4.43 -1.17 12.15
N ARG A 27 4.88 -2.42 12.31
CA ARG A 27 4.47 -3.27 13.43
C ARG A 27 4.81 -2.65 14.79
N ALA A 28 6.01 -2.10 14.95
CA ALA A 28 6.42 -1.42 16.18
C ALA A 28 5.58 -0.15 16.48
N LEU A 29 5.03 0.49 15.45
CA LEU A 29 4.07 1.59 15.58
C LEU A 29 2.63 1.12 15.91
N GLY A 30 2.39 -0.18 15.99
CA GLY A 30 1.08 -0.77 16.31
C GLY A 30 0.15 -0.95 15.12
N LEU A 31 0.66 -0.90 13.88
CA LEU A 31 -0.13 -1.23 12.69
C LEU A 31 -0.32 -2.74 12.58
N SER A 32 -1.52 -3.16 12.16
CA SER A 32 -1.77 -4.56 11.81
C SER A 32 -0.92 -4.99 10.61
N ASP A 33 -0.71 -6.30 10.46
CA ASP A 33 0.09 -6.85 9.36
C ASP A 33 -0.54 -6.50 7.99
N GLU A 34 -1.87 -6.49 7.89
CA GLU A 34 -2.61 -6.07 6.69
C GLU A 34 -2.31 -4.61 6.29
N LEU A 35 -2.33 -3.70 7.27
CA LEU A 35 -2.00 -2.29 7.05
C LEU A 35 -0.51 -2.11 6.75
N ALA A 36 0.35 -2.87 7.41
CA ALA A 36 1.78 -2.86 7.15
C ALA A 36 2.12 -3.38 5.73
N HIS A 37 1.39 -4.38 5.22
CA HIS A 37 1.55 -4.91 3.86
C HIS A 37 1.00 -4.00 2.76
N SER A 38 -0.07 -3.26 3.06
CA SER A 38 -0.67 -2.30 2.12
C SER A 38 0.01 -0.93 2.14
N SER A 39 1.06 -0.76 2.94
CA SER A 39 1.83 0.49 3.04
C SER A 39 2.84 0.66 1.91
N ILE A 40 2.99 1.90 1.43
CA ILE A 40 3.95 2.28 0.39
C ILE A 40 4.73 3.51 0.86
N ARG A 41 6.06 3.45 0.74
CA ARG A 41 6.96 4.57 1.03
C ARG A 41 7.40 5.23 -0.28
N PHE A 42 7.05 6.50 -0.44
CA PHE A 42 7.62 7.39 -1.44
C PHE A 42 8.79 8.18 -0.82
N SER A 43 9.91 8.26 -1.52
CA SER A 43 11.09 9.00 -1.06
C SER A 43 11.56 9.91 -2.18
N PHE A 44 11.64 11.20 -1.88
CA PHE A 44 11.99 12.23 -2.86
C PHE A 44 13.43 12.69 -2.64
N GLY A 45 14.09 13.09 -3.72
CA GLY A 45 15.49 13.53 -3.69
C GLY A 45 15.67 14.90 -4.34
N LYS A 46 16.93 15.35 -4.38
CA LYS A 46 17.31 16.66 -4.95
C LYS A 46 16.83 16.88 -6.40
N TYR A 47 16.62 15.79 -7.15
CA TYR A 47 16.23 15.84 -8.57
C TYR A 47 14.74 15.59 -8.80
N THR A 48 13.95 15.38 -7.74
CA THR A 48 12.50 15.23 -7.88
C THR A 48 11.88 16.58 -8.22
N THR A 49 11.08 16.60 -9.28
CA THR A 49 10.35 17.78 -9.74
C THR A 49 8.86 17.68 -9.42
N GLU A 50 8.14 18.81 -9.44
CA GLU A 50 6.67 18.82 -9.28
C GLU A 50 5.98 17.96 -10.34
N ALA A 51 6.50 17.96 -11.58
CA ALA A 51 5.97 17.13 -12.65
C ALA A 51 6.09 15.62 -12.34
N ASP A 52 7.18 15.20 -11.69
CA ASP A 52 7.33 13.81 -11.23
C ASP A 52 6.27 13.48 -10.17
N ILE A 53 5.99 14.41 -9.24
CA ILE A 53 4.97 14.23 -8.21
C ILE A 53 3.58 14.10 -8.83
N ASP A 54 3.22 14.99 -9.76
CA ASP A 54 1.92 14.96 -10.44
C ASP A 54 1.71 13.66 -11.22
N HIS A 55 2.78 13.17 -11.84
CA HIS A 55 2.76 11.88 -12.54
C HIS A 55 2.54 10.72 -11.58
N VAL A 56 3.28 10.67 -10.47
CA VAL A 56 3.14 9.64 -9.42
C VAL A 56 1.74 9.67 -8.80
N LEU A 57 1.18 10.85 -8.54
CA LEU A 57 -0.17 11.01 -8.00
C LEU A 57 -1.22 10.42 -8.95
N THR A 58 -1.10 10.72 -10.25
CA THR A 58 -2.02 10.22 -11.28
C THR A 58 -2.01 8.69 -11.32
N ILE A 59 -0.82 8.08 -11.38
CA ILE A 59 -0.68 6.62 -11.43
C ILE A 59 -1.18 5.98 -10.13
N THR A 60 -0.80 6.55 -8.98
CA THR A 60 -1.15 5.99 -7.66
C THR A 60 -2.64 6.01 -7.44
N LYS A 61 -3.31 7.11 -7.80
CA LYS A 61 -4.77 7.23 -7.70
C LYS A 61 -5.48 6.18 -8.55
N ALA A 62 -5.11 6.09 -9.84
CA ALA A 62 -5.70 5.10 -10.75
C ALA A 62 -5.46 3.66 -10.28
N ALA A 63 -4.27 3.36 -9.75
CA ALA A 63 -3.94 2.06 -9.20
C ALA A 63 -4.80 1.71 -7.96
N VAL A 64 -4.94 2.64 -7.02
CA VAL A 64 -5.75 2.46 -5.81
C VAL A 64 -7.22 2.30 -6.15
N GLU A 65 -7.77 3.12 -7.05
CA GLU A 65 -9.16 3.03 -7.51
C GLU A 65 -9.43 1.66 -8.13
N LYS A 66 -8.59 1.21 -9.07
CA LYS A 66 -8.74 -0.10 -9.70
C LYS A 66 -8.65 -1.26 -8.70
N LEU A 67 -7.71 -1.21 -7.75
CA LEU A 67 -7.58 -2.26 -6.74
C LEU A 67 -8.80 -2.30 -5.81
N ARG A 68 -9.36 -1.14 -5.48
CA ARG A 68 -10.57 -1.01 -4.66
C ARG A 68 -11.82 -1.49 -5.39
N GLU A 69 -11.95 -1.24 -6.68
CA GLU A 69 -13.05 -1.78 -7.51
C GLU A 69 -13.08 -3.31 -7.54
N LEU A 70 -11.91 -3.94 -7.39
CA LEU A 70 -11.77 -5.40 -7.41
C LEU A 70 -11.71 -6.01 -6.00
N SER A 71 -11.78 -5.20 -4.94
CA SER A 71 -11.57 -5.66 -3.57
C SER A 71 -12.92 -5.82 -2.84
N PRO A 72 -13.29 -7.05 -2.46
CA PRO A 72 -14.44 -7.29 -1.60
C PRO A 72 -14.33 -6.55 -0.26
N LEU A 73 -13.11 -6.32 0.23
CA LEU A 73 -12.87 -5.61 1.49
C LEU A 73 -13.28 -4.15 1.39
N TRP A 74 -13.11 -3.56 0.20
CA TRP A 74 -13.54 -2.19 -0.06
C TRP A 74 -15.06 -2.06 -0.13
N ASP A 75 -15.75 -3.08 -0.65
CA ASP A 75 -17.21 -3.12 -0.63
C ASP A 75 -17.75 -3.23 0.80
N MET A 76 -17.20 -4.16 1.60
CA MET A 76 -17.54 -4.30 3.02
C MET A 76 -17.29 -2.99 3.81
N TYR A 77 -16.17 -2.31 3.55
CA TYR A 77 -15.89 -1.00 4.14
C TYR A 77 -16.95 0.05 3.77
N LYS A 78 -17.38 0.13 2.51
CA LYS A 78 -18.44 1.06 2.08
C LYS A 78 -19.80 0.75 2.71
N GLU A 79 -20.06 -0.52 3.04
CA GLU A 79 -21.26 -0.96 3.75
C GLU A 79 -21.20 -0.69 5.27
N GLY A 80 -20.08 -0.15 5.77
CA GLY A 80 -19.89 0.18 7.18
C GLY A 80 -19.52 -1.02 8.06
N ILE A 81 -19.11 -2.13 7.44
CA ILE A 81 -18.66 -3.32 8.16
C ILE A 81 -17.26 -3.03 8.74
N ASP A 82 -17.10 -3.29 10.05
CA ASP A 82 -15.80 -3.21 10.69
C ASP A 82 -14.93 -4.40 10.26
N LEU A 83 -13.96 -4.13 9.40
CA LEU A 83 -13.04 -5.13 8.86
C LEU A 83 -12.21 -5.83 9.95
N SER A 84 -12.05 -5.23 11.14
CA SER A 84 -11.35 -5.89 12.26
C SER A 84 -12.16 -7.01 12.91
N THR A 85 -13.46 -7.08 12.62
CA THR A 85 -14.39 -8.08 13.15
C THR A 85 -14.66 -9.22 12.16
N VAL A 86 -14.07 -9.16 10.96
CA VAL A 86 -14.21 -10.18 9.93
C VAL A 86 -13.24 -11.31 10.24
N GLU A 87 -13.76 -12.52 10.47
CA GLU A 87 -12.91 -13.71 10.63
C GLU A 87 -12.33 -14.11 9.27
N TRP A 88 -11.02 -13.93 9.11
CA TRP A 88 -10.30 -14.35 7.93
C TRP A 88 -9.97 -15.84 8.02
N ALA A 89 -10.21 -16.59 6.93
CA ALA A 89 -9.65 -17.94 6.82
C ALA A 89 -8.12 -17.81 6.71
N GLU A 90 -7.38 -18.35 7.69
CA GLU A 90 -5.92 -18.39 7.63
C GLU A 90 -5.44 -19.14 6.39
N HIS A 91 -4.54 -18.52 5.62
CA HIS A 91 -3.78 -19.13 4.53
C HIS A 91 -2.29 -19.05 4.83
#